data_AF-A0AAD9XEP6-F1
#
_entry.id   AF-A0AAD9XEP6-F1
#
_cell.length_a   1.000
_cell.length_b   1.000
_cell.length_c   1.000
_cell.angle_alpha   90.00
_cell.angle_beta   90.00
_cell.angle_gamma   90.00
#
_symmetry.space_group_name_H-M   'P 1'
#
loop_
_entity.id
_entity.type
_entity.pdbx_description
1 polymer ?
#
loop_
_entity_poly.entity_id
_entity_poly.type
_entity_poly.pdbx_seq_one_letter_code
_entity_poly.pdbx_strand_id
1 'polypeptide(L)'
;MERVSDLRSISLYNVVYKCISKALANRLRKVLGCVISESQSAFVPGRLITDNEMVGFECMHALRRKVNGNKGFMALNLDMAKAYDIVEWCFLDGMMCRLGFLENWILKVMRCVSFVQYSFILNGTIRGNIRPSRGLRQGDLLSPYIVSSLCGRIIETYYEV
;
A
#
# COMPACT_ATOMS: atom_id res chain seq x y z
N MET A 1 7.26 -3.95 27.44
CA MET A 1 6.77 -5.27 26.98
C MET A 1 6.07 -5.05 25.66
N GLU A 2 6.66 -5.50 24.55
CA GLU A 2 6.00 -5.46 23.25
C GLU A 2 4.75 -6.35 23.29
N ARG A 3 3.61 -5.83 22.85
CA ARG A 3 2.40 -6.63 22.71
C ARG A 3 2.47 -7.35 21.36
N VAL A 4 1.82 -8.52 21.26
CA VAL A 4 1.74 -9.27 19.98
C VAL A 4 1.18 -8.41 18.84
N SER A 5 0.39 -7.38 19.18
CA SER A 5 -0.14 -6.38 18.25
C SER A 5 0.93 -5.50 17.58
N ASP A 6 2.12 -5.38 18.16
CA ASP A 6 3.18 -4.48 17.70
C ASP A 6 4.18 -5.24 16.82
N LEU A 7 4.12 -6.57 16.84
CA LEU A 7 4.94 -7.44 16.02
C LEU A 7 4.43 -7.46 14.59
N ARG A 8 5.38 -7.31 13.67
CA ARG A 8 5.11 -7.28 12.24
C ARG A 8 5.27 -8.70 11.67
N SER A 9 4.15 -9.38 11.41
CA SER A 9 4.18 -10.77 10.95
C SER A 9 4.75 -10.88 9.52
N ILE A 10 5.77 -11.74 9.35
CA ILE A 10 6.35 -12.04 8.04
C ILE A 10 5.77 -13.36 7.55
N SER A 11 5.16 -13.34 6.37
CA SER A 11 4.61 -14.55 5.75
C SER A 11 5.63 -15.23 4.85
N LEU A 12 5.79 -16.55 5.01
CA LEU A 12 6.58 -17.38 4.10
C LEU A 12 5.69 -17.87 2.95
N TYR A 13 6.17 -17.71 1.72
CA TYR A 13 5.41 -18.07 0.52
C TYR A 13 6.01 -19.25 -0.23
N ASN A 14 5.15 -20.00 -0.92
CA ASN A 14 5.57 -20.93 -1.96
C ASN A 14 6.30 -20.18 -3.09
N VAL A 15 7.37 -20.77 -3.63
CA VAL A 15 8.15 -20.25 -4.76
C VAL A 15 7.26 -19.94 -5.97
N VAL A 16 6.29 -20.80 -6.29
CA VAL A 16 5.35 -20.58 -7.40
C VAL A 16 4.57 -19.28 -7.21
N TYR A 17 4.07 -19.04 -5.99
CA TYR A 17 3.40 -17.78 -5.67
C TYR A 17 4.36 -16.58 -5.82
N LYS A 18 5.60 -16.69 -5.35
CA LYS A 18 6.60 -15.62 -5.50
C LYS A 18 6.83 -15.27 -6.97
N CYS A 19 6.92 -16.27 -7.85
CA CYS A 19 7.06 -16.07 -9.29
C CYS A 19 5.84 -15.34 -9.89
N ILE A 20 4.62 -15.79 -9.58
CA ILE A 20 3.38 -15.18 -10.08
C ILE A 20 3.24 -13.74 -9.57
N SER A 21 3.43 -13.53 -8.26
CA SER A 21 3.38 -12.21 -7.62
C SER A 21 4.40 -11.26 -8.22
N LYS A 22 5.64 -11.72 -8.48
CA LYS A 22 6.67 -10.92 -9.15
C LYS A 22 6.27 -10.56 -10.59
N ALA A 23 5.71 -11.51 -11.35
CA ALA A 23 5.28 -11.26 -12.72
C ALA A 23 4.16 -10.21 -12.78
N LEU A 24 3.19 -10.29 -11.85
CA LEU A 24 2.11 -9.29 -11.73
C LEU A 24 2.66 -7.92 -11.32
N ALA A 25 3.53 -7.87 -10.31
CA ALA A 25 4.15 -6.64 -9.84
C ALA A 25 4.97 -5.95 -10.94
N ASN A 26 5.72 -6.72 -11.73
CA ASN A 26 6.50 -6.18 -12.86
C ASN A 26 5.62 -5.57 -13.96
N ARG A 27 4.41 -6.10 -14.19
CA ARG A 27 3.43 -5.52 -15.12
C ARG A 27 2.80 -4.26 -14.53
N LEU A 28 2.40 -4.31 -13.26
CA LEU A 28 1.83 -3.16 -12.54
C LEU A 28 2.82 -1.98 -12.51
N ARG A 29 4.11 -2.26 -12.31
CA ARG A 29 5.18 -1.26 -12.33
C ARG A 29 5.23 -0.43 -13.62
N LYS A 30 4.84 -0.99 -14.77
CA LYS A 30 4.85 -0.27 -16.06
C LYS A 30 3.74 0.78 -16.16
N VAL A 31 2.60 0.54 -15.52
CA VAL A 31 1.44 1.44 -15.54
C VAL A 31 1.38 2.34 -14.30
N LEU A 32 2.19 2.04 -13.30
CA LEU A 32 2.21 2.75 -12.02
C LEU A 32 2.45 4.25 -12.18
N GLY A 33 3.34 4.65 -13.10
CA GLY A 33 3.63 6.06 -13.37
C GLY A 33 2.44 6.85 -13.94
N CYS A 34 1.45 6.18 -14.54
CA CYS A 34 0.22 6.83 -15.03
C CYS A 34 -0.88 6.87 -13.96
N VAL A 35 -0.78 6.01 -12.95
CA VAL A 35 -1.80 5.88 -11.89
C VAL A 35 -1.41 6.66 -10.64
N ILE A 36 -0.11 6.87 -10.41
CA ILE A 36 0.43 7.53 -9.23
C ILE A 36 0.79 8.99 -9.55
N SER A 37 0.32 9.90 -8.71
CA SER A 37 0.66 11.33 -8.71
C SER A 37 2.16 11.59 -8.69
N GLU A 38 2.59 12.71 -9.27
CA GLU A 38 3.98 13.17 -9.21
C GLU A 38 4.47 13.39 -7.77
N SER A 39 3.57 13.74 -6.86
CA SER A 39 3.85 13.97 -5.45
C SER A 39 4.20 12.71 -4.64
N GLN A 40 3.97 11.51 -5.18
CA GLN A 40 4.20 10.26 -4.48
C GLN A 40 5.54 9.62 -4.87
N SER A 41 6.56 9.76 -4.03
CA SER A 41 7.90 9.23 -4.34
C SER A 41 8.16 7.79 -3.84
N ALA A 42 7.28 7.22 -3.01
CA ALA A 42 7.49 5.88 -2.47
C ALA A 42 7.19 4.78 -3.51
N PHE A 43 8.06 3.77 -3.59
CA PHE A 43 7.92 2.57 -4.43
C PHE A 43 7.82 2.82 -5.95
N VAL A 44 8.14 4.02 -6.44
CA VAL A 44 8.23 4.34 -7.87
C VAL A 44 9.70 4.28 -8.31
N PRO A 45 10.06 3.49 -9.34
CA PRO A 45 11.42 3.46 -9.86
C PRO A 45 11.85 4.85 -10.35
N GLY A 46 13.02 5.32 -9.91
CA GLY A 46 13.58 6.60 -10.34
C GLY A 46 13.17 7.81 -9.50
N ARG A 47 12.33 7.62 -8.45
CA ARG A 47 12.07 8.66 -7.43
C ARG A 47 12.86 8.34 -6.17
N LEU A 48 13.51 9.33 -5.58
CA LEU A 48 14.30 9.16 -4.36
C LEU A 48 13.47 9.57 -3.15
N ILE A 49 13.72 8.93 -2.01
CA ILE A 49 13.04 9.29 -0.75
C ILE A 49 13.38 10.72 -0.31
N THR A 50 14.55 11.22 -0.71
CA THR A 50 15.01 12.59 -0.47
C THR A 50 14.10 13.63 -1.10
N ASP A 51 13.43 13.30 -2.21
CA ASP A 51 12.51 14.24 -2.89
C ASP A 51 11.30 14.54 -1.98
N ASN A 52 10.77 13.52 -1.31
CA ASN A 52 9.68 13.68 -0.34
C ASN A 52 10.13 14.48 0.89
N GLU A 53 11.35 14.25 1.39
CA GLU A 53 11.90 14.99 2.53
C GLU A 53 12.03 16.48 2.19
N MET A 54 12.51 16.79 0.98
CA MET A 54 12.63 18.17 0.50
C MET A 54 11.27 18.86 0.38
N VAL A 55 10.27 18.19 -0.20
CA VAL A 55 8.89 18.71 -0.26
C VAL A 55 8.34 18.95 1.15
N GLY A 56 8.57 18.03 2.09
CA GLY A 56 8.18 18.21 3.49
C GLY A 56 8.85 19.42 4.15
N PHE A 57 10.14 19.64 3.87
CA PHE A 57 10.90 20.78 4.39
C PHE A 57 10.36 22.10 3.83
N GLU A 58 10.10 22.19 2.53
CA GLU A 58 9.51 23.37 1.90
C GLU A 58 8.10 23.67 2.43
N CYS A 59 7.25 22.65 2.61
CA CYS A 59 5.93 22.81 3.22
C CYS A 59 6.02 23.39 4.64
N MET A 60 6.91 22.85 5.48
CA MET A 60 7.14 23.36 6.84
C MET A 60 7.69 24.79 6.82
N HIS A 61 8.59 25.07 5.90
CA HIS A 61 9.21 26.39 5.76
C HIS A 61 8.20 27.44 5.27
N ALA A 62 7.33 27.11 4.33
CA ALA A 62 6.24 27.96 3.87
C ALA A 62 5.22 28.25 4.99
N LEU A 63 4.90 27.23 5.79
CA LEU A 63 4.02 27.37 6.96
C LEU A 63 4.62 28.34 8.00
N ARG A 64 5.93 28.23 8.27
CA ARG A 64 6.66 29.14 9.17
C ARG A 64 6.76 30.57 8.66
N ARG A 65 6.84 30.79 7.34
CA ARG A 65 6.90 32.14 6.75
C ARG A 65 5.53 32.84 6.67
N LYS A 66 4.43 32.09 6.56
CA LYS A 66 3.06 32.64 6.45
C LYS A 66 2.34 32.78 7.80
N VAL A 67 3.05 33.16 8.85
CA VAL A 67 2.47 33.39 10.19
C VAL A 67 1.63 34.67 10.26
N ASN A 68 1.88 35.65 9.37
CA ASN A 68 1.11 36.91 9.32
C ASN A 68 0.28 37.00 8.03
N GLY A 69 -1.02 36.70 8.14
CA GLY A 69 -2.00 36.85 7.07
C GLY A 69 -3.38 36.37 7.52
N ASN A 70 -4.45 36.90 6.91
CA ASN A 70 -5.85 36.58 7.30
C ASN A 70 -6.30 35.15 6.95
N LYS A 71 -5.40 34.30 6.44
CA LYS A 71 -5.61 32.89 6.07
C LYS A 71 -4.55 32.02 6.74
N GLY A 72 -4.99 31.14 7.65
CA GLY A 72 -4.12 30.15 8.28
C GLY A 72 -3.83 28.98 7.35
N PHE A 73 -2.60 28.45 7.41
CA PHE A 73 -2.21 27.22 6.74
C PHE A 73 -2.08 26.11 7.79
N MET A 74 -2.41 24.87 7.44
CA MET A 74 -2.27 23.70 8.30
C MET A 74 -1.62 22.57 7.51
N ALA A 75 -0.59 21.96 8.09
CA ALA A 75 -0.03 20.71 7.59
C ALA A 75 -0.68 19.54 8.32
N LEU A 76 -1.20 18.57 7.57
CA LEU A 76 -1.80 17.36 8.10
C LEU A 76 -0.91 16.17 7.76
N ASN A 77 -0.43 15.46 8.78
CA ASN A 77 0.29 14.20 8.61
C ASN A 77 -0.68 13.04 8.79
N LEU A 78 -0.95 12.31 7.71
CA LEU A 78 -1.83 11.15 7.68
C LEU A 78 -0.99 9.88 7.64
N ASP A 79 -1.04 9.07 8.69
CA ASP A 79 -0.43 7.75 8.74
C ASP A 79 -1.50 6.65 8.74
N MET A 80 -1.33 5.65 7.87
CA MET A 80 -2.23 4.50 7.80
C MET A 80 -1.69 3.37 8.67
N ALA A 81 -2.11 3.37 9.93
CA ALA A 81 -1.76 2.31 10.87
C ALA A 81 -2.13 0.93 10.29
N LYS A 82 -1.13 0.04 10.17
CA LYS A 82 -1.30 -1.34 9.70
C LYS A 82 -2.07 -1.47 8.38
N ALA A 83 -1.82 -0.56 7.43
CA ALA A 83 -2.47 -0.56 6.12
C ALA A 83 -2.50 -1.96 5.46
N TYR A 84 -1.41 -2.72 5.57
CA TYR A 84 -1.34 -4.07 5.03
C TYR A 84 -2.30 -5.04 5.71
N ASP A 85 -2.56 -4.93 7.00
CA ASP A 85 -3.36 -5.92 7.74
C ASP A 85 -4.87 -5.64 7.70
N ILE A 86 -5.25 -4.39 7.38
CA ILE A 86 -6.63 -3.89 7.54
C ILE A 86 -7.35 -3.68 6.20
N VAL A 87 -6.64 -3.68 5.06
CA VAL A 87 -7.27 -3.48 3.73
C VAL A 87 -8.36 -4.51 3.47
N GLU A 88 -9.60 -4.04 3.38
CA GLU A 88 -10.75 -4.84 2.99
C GLU A 88 -10.69 -5.16 1.49
N TRP A 89 -10.92 -6.43 1.13
CA TRP A 89 -10.77 -6.89 -0.25
C TRP A 89 -11.81 -6.30 -1.20
N CYS A 90 -13.05 -6.10 -0.73
CA CYS A 90 -14.09 -5.42 -1.52
C CYS A 90 -13.71 -3.97 -1.84
N PHE A 91 -13.05 -3.29 -0.90
CA PHE A 91 -12.55 -1.95 -1.12
C PHE A 91 -11.42 -1.93 -2.16
N LEU A 92 -10.47 -2.86 -2.05
CA LEU A 92 -9.40 -3.02 -3.03
C LEU A 92 -9.96 -3.25 -4.45
N ASP A 93 -10.92 -4.16 -4.59
CA ASP A 93 -11.55 -4.49 -5.88
C ASP A 93 -12.25 -3.26 -6.49
N GLY A 94 -13.16 -2.64 -5.74
CA GLY A 94 -13.89 -1.45 -6.19
C GLY A 94 -12.97 -0.27 -6.52
N MET A 95 -11.88 -0.11 -5.76
CA MET A 95 -10.91 0.92 -6.05
C MET A 95 -10.11 0.60 -7.32
N MET A 96 -9.65 -0.64 -7.55
CA MET A 96 -9.00 -1.01 -8.80
C MET A 96 -9.93 -0.81 -10.02
N CYS A 97 -11.23 -1.05 -9.86
CA CYS A 97 -12.24 -0.71 -10.87
C CYS A 97 -12.27 0.80 -11.14
N ARG A 98 -12.31 1.63 -10.09
CA ARG A 98 -12.31 3.10 -10.21
C ARG A 98 -11.01 3.66 -10.78
N LEU A 99 -9.89 2.98 -10.59
CA LEU A 99 -8.60 3.31 -11.20
C LEU A 99 -8.56 3.01 -12.70
N GLY A 100 -9.56 2.29 -13.24
CA GLY A 100 -9.66 1.96 -14.67
C GLY A 100 -8.92 0.67 -15.07
N PHE A 101 -8.59 -0.21 -14.12
CA PHE A 101 -8.00 -1.51 -14.45
C PHE A 101 -9.02 -2.40 -15.16
N LEU A 102 -8.55 -3.20 -16.12
CA LEU A 102 -9.37 -4.21 -16.78
C LEU A 102 -9.86 -5.26 -15.78
N GLU A 103 -11.12 -5.66 -15.86
CA GLU A 103 -11.74 -6.66 -14.96
C GLU A 103 -10.92 -7.96 -14.87
N ASN A 104 -10.44 -8.47 -16.01
CA ASN A 104 -9.57 -9.65 -16.06
C ASN A 104 -8.24 -9.48 -15.31
N TRP A 105 -7.72 -8.25 -15.20
CA TRP A 105 -6.54 -7.95 -14.42
C TRP A 105 -6.87 -7.91 -12.93
N ILE A 106 -7.96 -7.24 -12.57
CA ILE A 106 -8.47 -7.15 -11.20
C ILE A 106 -8.71 -8.57 -10.65
N LEU A 107 -9.41 -9.43 -11.40
CA LEU A 107 -9.65 -10.82 -11.03
C LEU A 107 -8.35 -11.61 -10.76
N LYS A 108 -7.30 -11.41 -11.55
CA LYS A 108 -6.00 -12.06 -11.33
C LYS A 108 -5.33 -11.59 -10.04
N VAL A 109 -5.39 -10.29 -9.77
CA VAL A 109 -4.86 -9.70 -8.53
C VAL A 109 -5.67 -10.17 -7.32
N MET A 110 -7.01 -10.10 -7.39
CA MET A 110 -7.90 -10.52 -6.33
C MET A 110 -7.75 -12.01 -6.02
N ARG A 111 -7.60 -12.88 -7.02
CA ARG A 111 -7.29 -14.31 -6.79
C ARG A 111 -5.98 -14.52 -6.06
N CYS A 112 -4.95 -13.71 -6.36
CA CYS A 112 -3.70 -13.78 -5.60
C CYS A 112 -3.99 -13.43 -4.15
N VAL A 113 -4.67 -12.32 -3.89
CA VAL A 113 -4.93 -11.77 -2.55
C VAL A 113 -5.89 -12.64 -1.72
N SER A 114 -6.90 -13.26 -2.32
CA SER A 114 -7.96 -13.95 -1.57
C SER A 114 -7.76 -15.46 -1.37
N PHE A 115 -6.99 -16.13 -2.24
CA PHE A 115 -6.81 -17.58 -2.21
C PHE A 115 -5.82 -18.08 -1.13
N VAL A 116 -5.55 -17.27 -0.12
CA VAL A 116 -4.47 -17.54 0.85
C VAL A 116 -4.98 -18.39 2.00
N GLN A 117 -4.12 -19.28 2.48
CA GLN A 117 -4.29 -19.94 3.77
C GLN A 117 -3.03 -19.73 4.60
N TYR A 118 -3.21 -19.43 5.87
CA TYR A 118 -2.13 -19.29 6.84
C TYR A 118 -2.09 -20.48 7.77
N SER A 119 -0.87 -20.96 8.01
CA SER A 119 -0.57 -21.88 9.09
C SER A 119 0.60 -21.32 9.89
N PHE A 120 0.58 -21.56 11.19
CA PHE A 120 1.58 -21.04 12.12
C PHE A 120 2.51 -22.16 12.55
N ILE A 121 3.80 -21.86 12.62
CA ILE A 121 4.76 -22.78 13.22
C ILE A 121 4.88 -22.41 14.69
N LEU A 122 4.34 -23.25 15.56
CA LEU A 122 4.42 -23.11 17.02
C LEU A 122 5.30 -24.22 17.56
N ASN A 123 6.43 -23.86 18.17
CA ASN A 123 7.42 -24.80 18.71
C ASN A 123 7.85 -25.89 17.71
N GLY A 124 8.07 -25.51 16.45
CA GLY A 124 8.48 -26.44 15.38
C GLY A 124 7.34 -27.29 14.79
N THR A 125 6.12 -27.20 15.32
CA THR A 125 4.95 -27.89 14.77
C THR A 125 4.04 -26.94 14.00
N ILE A 126 3.60 -27.35 12.82
CA ILE A 126 2.63 -26.60 12.02
C ILE A 126 1.25 -26.75 12.67
N ARG A 127 0.64 -25.64 13.05
CA ARG A 127 -0.69 -25.58 13.67
C ARG A 127 -1.53 -24.45 13.10
N GLY A 128 -2.84 -24.65 13.10
CA GLY A 128 -3.81 -23.69 12.60
C GLY A 128 -3.90 -23.68 11.07
N ASN A 129 -5.13 -23.52 10.57
CA ASN A 129 -5.41 -23.20 9.18
C ASN A 129 -6.40 -22.05 9.20
N ILE A 130 -5.90 -20.83 8.98
CA ILE A 130 -6.71 -19.63 8.95
C ILE A 130 -6.83 -19.16 7.51
N ARG A 131 -8.07 -19.01 7.05
CA ARG A 131 -8.37 -18.26 5.83
C ARG A 131 -8.59 -16.80 6.22
N PRO A 132 -7.74 -15.86 5.76
CA PRO A 132 -8.00 -14.45 5.97
C PRO A 132 -9.25 -14.03 5.19
N SER A 133 -9.92 -13.00 5.68
CA SER A 133 -11.00 -12.30 4.98
C SER A 133 -10.56 -10.91 4.47
N ARG A 134 -9.43 -10.41 4.96
CA ARG A 134 -8.88 -9.08 4.67
C ARG A 134 -7.36 -9.07 4.79
N GLY A 135 -6.78 -7.94 4.39
CA GLY A 135 -5.35 -7.69 4.48
C GLY A 135 -4.57 -8.20 3.28
N LEU A 136 -3.33 -7.77 3.23
CA LEU A 136 -2.33 -7.99 2.20
C LEU A 136 -1.10 -8.62 2.84
N ARG A 137 -0.40 -9.44 2.06
CA ARG A 137 0.68 -10.27 2.56
C ARG A 137 1.97 -9.48 2.64
N GLN A 138 2.51 -9.37 3.84
CA GLN A 138 3.73 -8.63 4.02
C GLN A 138 4.96 -9.41 3.55
N GLY A 139 5.73 -8.80 2.65
CA GLY A 139 6.96 -9.38 2.10
C GLY A 139 6.76 -10.01 0.72
N ASP A 140 5.56 -9.95 0.15
CA ASP A 140 5.39 -10.19 -1.28
C ASP A 140 5.69 -8.91 -2.07
N LEU A 141 6.02 -9.08 -3.35
CA LEU A 141 6.42 -7.97 -4.21
C LEU A 141 5.24 -7.16 -4.72
N LEU A 142 4.02 -7.71 -4.63
CA LEU A 142 2.81 -7.11 -5.18
C LEU A 142 2.14 -6.16 -4.17
N SER A 143 2.10 -6.52 -2.88
CA SER A 143 1.41 -5.73 -1.85
C SER A 143 1.93 -4.29 -1.73
N PRO A 144 3.25 -4.00 -1.79
CA PRO A 144 3.74 -2.62 -1.73
C PRO A 144 3.22 -1.76 -2.88
N TYR A 145 3.15 -2.31 -4.10
CA TYR A 145 2.63 -1.57 -5.26
C TYR A 145 1.12 -1.35 -5.17
N ILE A 146 0.38 -2.37 -4.69
CA ILE A 146 -1.07 -2.25 -4.45
C ILE A 146 -1.34 -1.16 -3.42
N VAL A 147 -0.72 -1.23 -2.23
CA VAL A 147 -0.88 -0.22 -1.16
C VAL A 147 -0.42 1.17 -1.61
N SER A 148 0.69 1.27 -2.33
CA SER A 148 1.16 2.55 -2.86
C SER A 148 0.16 3.14 -3.86
N SER A 149 -0.34 2.35 -4.82
CA SER A 149 -1.33 2.82 -5.79
C SER A 149 -2.69 3.17 -5.16
N LEU A 150 -3.08 2.48 -4.08
CA LEU A 150 -4.24 2.80 -3.26
C LEU A 150 -4.09 4.14 -2.56
N CYS A 151 -3.01 4.30 -1.80
CA CYS A 151 -2.83 5.43 -0.89
C CYS A 151 -2.75 6.77 -1.62
N GLY A 152 -2.02 6.83 -2.73
CA GLY A 152 -1.80 8.10 -3.44
C GLY A 152 -3.10 8.70 -3.96
N ARG A 153 -3.93 7.88 -4.61
CA ARG A 153 -5.17 8.36 -5.23
C ARG A 153 -6.34 8.48 -4.26
N ILE A 154 -6.37 7.76 -3.13
CA ILE A 154 -7.42 7.97 -2.12
C ILE A 154 -7.36 9.40 -1.57
N ILE A 155 -6.15 9.90 -1.26
CA ILE A 155 -5.97 11.26 -0.76
C ILE A 155 -6.39 12.28 -1.82
N GLU A 156 -6.00 12.10 -3.08
CA GLU A 156 -6.38 13.02 -4.16
C GLU A 156 -7.89 12.99 -4.45
N THR A 157 -8.50 11.80 -4.51
CA THR A 157 -9.93 11.65 -4.86
C THR A 157 -10.86 12.12 -3.73
N TYR A 158 -10.41 12.11 -2.46
CA TYR A 158 -11.19 12.62 -1.33
C TYR A 158 -11.05 14.13 -1.09
N TYR A 159 -9.97 14.74 -1.58
CA TYR A 159 -9.71 16.18 -1.42
C TYR A 159 -9.98 17.02 -2.68
N GLU A 160 -10.27 16.41 -3.84
CA GLU A 160 -10.89 17.08 -5.00
C GLU A 160 -12.44 17.13 -4.89
N VAL A 161 -12.94 17.69 -3.78
CA VAL A 161 -14.32 18.20 -3.65
C VAL A 161 -14.26 19.67 -3.25
#